data_AF-A0A8T3NJ06-F1
#
_entry.id   AF-A0A8T3NJ06-F1
#
_cell.length_a   1.000
_cell.length_b   1.000
_cell.length_c   1.000
_cell.angle_alpha   90.00
_cell.angle_beta   90.00
_cell.angle_gamma   90.00
#
_symmetry.space_group_name_H-M   'P 1'
#
loop_
_entity.id
_entity.type
_entity.pdbx_description
1 polymer ?
#
loop_
_entity_poly.entity_id
_entity_poly.type
_entity_poly.pdbx_seq_one_letter_code
_entity_poly.pdbx_strand_id
1 'polypeptide(L)'
;MDSAGRAAIWTLIGIAVAFKVVTSIVIFMMQPSAPSAAFLIGMHWLWFVAPFVILGLPSLFWFRLMRVRAKRRQLILEEWRAQPELDWTPAATHGRMKGP
;
A
#
# COMPACT_ATOMS: atom_id res chain seq x y z
N MET A 1 18.28 15.62 4.92
CA MET A 1 19.04 15.42 3.68
C MET A 1 19.17 16.76 3.00
N ASP A 2 20.39 17.18 2.73
CA ASP A 2 20.70 18.37 1.94
C ASP A 2 20.17 18.23 0.50
N SER A 3 19.90 19.36 -0.16
CA SER A 3 19.44 19.37 -1.56
C SER A 3 20.44 18.68 -2.49
N ALA A 4 21.74 18.83 -2.20
CA ALA A 4 22.83 18.17 -2.91
C ALA A 4 22.79 16.64 -2.74
N GLY A 5 22.61 16.11 -1.53
CA GLY A 5 22.46 14.67 -1.30
C GLY A 5 21.24 14.08 -2.00
N ARG A 6 20.10 14.79 -2.04
CA ARG A 6 18.93 14.35 -2.82
C ARG A 6 19.23 14.29 -4.31
N ALA A 7 19.88 15.31 -4.87
CA ALA A 7 20.27 15.31 -6.28
C ALA A 7 21.22 14.15 -6.58
N ALA A 8 22.25 13.94 -5.75
CA ALA A 8 23.21 12.85 -5.92
C ALA A 8 22.54 11.47 -5.96
N ILE A 9 21.60 11.19 -5.05
CA ILE A 9 20.85 9.93 -5.04
C ILE A 9 20.05 9.77 -6.34
N TRP A 10 19.34 10.81 -6.80
CA TRP A 10 18.59 10.74 -8.06
C TRP A 10 19.49 10.54 -9.27
N THR A 11 20.67 11.17 -9.29
CA THR A 11 21.67 10.94 -10.35
C THR A 11 22.19 9.51 -10.33
N LEU A 12 22.51 8.96 -9.15
CA LEU A 12 22.95 7.56 -9.03
C LEU A 12 21.87 6.57 -9.47
N ILE A 13 20.62 6.80 -9.08
CA ILE A 13 19.48 6.00 -9.57
C ILE A 13 19.37 6.12 -11.09
N GLY A 14 19.45 7.32 -11.65
CA GLY A 14 19.40 7.56 -13.08
C GLY A 14 20.51 6.82 -13.84
N ILE A 15 21.76 6.90 -13.36
CA ILE A 15 22.90 6.19 -13.94
C ILE A 15 22.69 4.67 -13.87
N ALA A 16 22.26 4.14 -12.72
CA ALA A 16 22.02 2.72 -12.55
C ALA A 16 20.93 2.20 -13.51
N VAL A 17 19.85 2.95 -13.68
CA VAL A 17 18.76 2.60 -14.61
C VAL A 17 19.27 2.67 -16.05
N ALA A 18 19.95 3.76 -16.43
CA ALA A 18 20.47 3.94 -17.78
C ALA A 18 21.47 2.84 -18.16
N PHE A 19 22.43 2.54 -17.28
CA PHE A 19 23.38 1.46 -17.47
C PHE A 19 22.67 0.14 -17.74
N LYS A 20 21.68 -0.21 -16.89
CA LYS A 20 20.95 -1.47 -17.00
C LYS A 20 20.14 -1.58 -18.29
N VAL A 21 19.49 -0.50 -18.71
CA VAL A 21 18.74 -0.45 -19.98
C VAL A 21 19.70 -0.63 -21.16
N VAL A 22 20.81 0.12 -21.19
CA VAL A 22 21.81 0.02 -22.27
C VAL A 22 22.40 -1.39 -22.34
N THR A 23 22.83 -1.95 -21.21
CA THR A 23 23.37 -3.31 -21.16
C THR A 23 22.34 -4.35 -21.62
N SER A 24 21.08 -4.22 -21.22
CA SER A 24 20.02 -5.14 -21.65
C SER A 24 19.77 -5.07 -23.15
N ILE A 25 19.77 -3.87 -23.73
CA ILE A 25 19.65 -3.66 -25.18
C ILE A 25 20.83 -4.32 -25.90
N VAL A 26 22.06 -4.08 -25.44
CA VAL A 26 23.26 -4.68 -26.05
C VAL A 26 23.19 -6.20 -26.01
N ILE A 27 22.86 -6.80 -24.86
CA ILE A 27 22.72 -8.25 -24.74
C ILE A 27 21.64 -8.78 -25.69
N PHE A 28 20.50 -8.12 -25.76
CA PHE A 28 19.40 -8.53 -26.63
C PHE A 28 19.78 -8.40 -28.11
N MET A 29 20.52 -7.36 -28.50
CA MET A 29 21.01 -7.19 -29.88
C MET A 29 22.03 -8.26 -30.28
N MET A 30 22.84 -8.77 -29.35
CA MET A 30 23.82 -9.83 -29.65
C MET A 30 23.15 -11.17 -29.98
N GLN A 31 22.02 -11.48 -29.35
CA GLN A 31 21.29 -12.71 -29.64
C GLN A 31 19.78 -12.48 -29.46
N PRO A 32 19.10 -11.88 -30.46
CA PRO A 32 17.69 -11.54 -30.35
C PRO A 32 16.83 -12.81 -30.44
N SER A 33 16.54 -13.42 -29.29
CA SER A 33 15.74 -14.63 -29.19
C SER A 33 14.71 -14.55 -28.06
N ALA A 34 13.55 -15.18 -28.22
CA ALA A 34 12.54 -15.24 -27.15
C ALA A 34 13.09 -15.80 -25.81
N PRO A 35 13.96 -16.83 -25.80
CA PRO A 35 14.63 -17.29 -24.59
C PRO A 35 15.52 -16.22 -23.94
N SER A 36 16.25 -15.43 -24.73
CA SER A 36 17.10 -14.35 -24.21
C SER A 36 16.27 -13.24 -23.55
N ALA A 37 15.11 -12.89 -24.11
CA ALA A 37 14.19 -11.94 -23.51
C ALA A 37 13.63 -12.44 -22.18
N ALA A 38 13.20 -13.70 -22.11
CA ALA A 38 12.72 -14.31 -20.87
C ALA A 38 13.81 -14.37 -19.79
N PHE A 39 15.04 -14.70 -20.16
CA PHE A 39 16.19 -14.68 -19.25
C PHE A 39 16.49 -13.27 -18.73
N LEU A 40 16.49 -12.26 -19.61
CA LEU A 40 16.67 -10.86 -19.22
C LEU A 40 15.57 -10.41 -18.25
N ILE A 41 14.30 -10.65 -18.56
CA ILE A 41 13.18 -10.31 -17.67
C ILE A 41 13.32 -11.04 -16.33
N GLY A 42 13.62 -12.33 -16.35
CA GLY A 42 13.85 -13.15 -15.16
C GLY A 42 14.98 -12.62 -14.29
N MET A 43 16.07 -12.13 -14.88
CA MET A 43 17.19 -11.52 -14.15
C MET A 43 16.82 -10.15 -13.55
N HIS A 44 15.83 -9.46 -14.13
CA HIS A 44 15.42 -8.11 -13.75
C HIS A 44 14.22 -8.07 -12.80
N TRP A 45 13.67 -9.23 -12.42
CA TRP A 45 12.44 -9.33 -11.63
C TRP A 45 12.44 -8.46 -10.35
N LEU A 46 13.57 -8.39 -9.64
CA LEU A 46 13.71 -7.62 -8.40
C LEU A 46 13.51 -6.11 -8.62
N TRP A 47 13.88 -5.58 -9.79
CA TRP A 47 13.67 -4.17 -10.14
C TRP A 47 12.19 -3.84 -10.38
N PHE A 48 11.38 -4.84 -10.73
CA PHE A 48 9.93 -4.68 -10.80
C PHE A 48 9.31 -4.85 -9.41
N VAL A 49 9.72 -5.85 -8.65
CA VAL A 49 9.16 -6.12 -7.31
C VAL A 49 9.49 -5.01 -6.30
N ALA A 50 10.71 -4.47 -6.31
CA ALA A 50 11.13 -3.43 -5.38
C ALA A 50 10.21 -2.19 -5.35
N PRO A 51 9.89 -1.52 -6.48
CA PRO A 51 8.98 -0.37 -6.45
C PRO A 51 7.56 -0.77 -6.02
N PHE A 52 7.07 -1.97 -6.39
CA PHE A 52 5.78 -2.46 -5.90
C PHE A 52 5.76 -2.64 -4.39
N VAL A 53 6.84 -3.13 -3.78
CA VAL A 53 6.92 -3.27 -2.32
C VAL A 53 7.06 -1.91 -1.64
N ILE A 54 7.97 -1.06 -2.15
CA ILE A 54 8.26 0.26 -1.58
C ILE A 54 7.02 1.17 -1.65
N LEU A 55 6.25 1.13 -2.74
CA LEU A 55 5.04 1.94 -2.88
C LEU A 55 3.80 1.23 -2.33
N GLY A 56 3.72 -0.10 -2.48
CA GLY A 56 2.56 -0.89 -2.09
C GLY A 56 2.36 -0.97 -0.58
N LEU A 57 3.43 -1.14 0.21
CA LEU A 57 3.32 -1.21 1.66
C LEU A 57 2.77 0.10 2.28
N PRO A 58 3.33 1.29 1.96
CA PRO A 58 2.77 2.55 2.44
C PRO A 58 1.37 2.80 1.90
N SER A 59 1.10 2.47 0.63
CA SER A 59 -0.22 2.66 0.02
C SER A 59 -1.29 1.82 0.71
N LEU A 60 -0.98 0.55 1.02
CA LEU A 60 -1.88 -0.34 1.74
C LEU A 60 -2.13 0.16 3.16
N PHE A 61 -1.08 0.61 3.85
CA PHE A 61 -1.20 1.22 5.17
C PHE A 61 -2.10 2.46 5.14
N TRP A 62 -1.88 3.35 4.17
CA TRP A 62 -2.69 4.55 3.99
C TRP A 62 -4.14 4.22 3.67
N PHE A 63 -4.38 3.26 2.78
CA PHE A 63 -5.71 2.77 2.46
C PHE A 63 -6.44 2.23 3.70
N ARG A 64 -5.75 1.45 4.55
CA ARG A 64 -6.31 0.97 5.82
C ARG A 64 -6.68 2.14 6.74
N LEU A 65 -5.81 3.14 6.85
CA LEU A 65 -6.05 4.33 7.66
C LEU A 65 -7.26 5.13 7.15
N MET A 66 -7.35 5.36 5.84
CA MET A 66 -8.50 6.04 5.22
C MET A 66 -9.80 5.27 5.47
N ARG A 67 -9.78 3.94 5.37
CA ARG A 67 -10.96 3.10 5.64
C ARG A 67 -11.42 3.21 7.10
N VAL A 68 -10.50 3.19 8.06
CA VAL A 68 -10.82 3.38 9.49
C VAL A 68 -11.39 4.77 9.73
N ARG A 69 -10.80 5.82 9.14
CA ARG A 69 -11.30 7.20 9.26
C ARG A 69 -12.71 7.36 8.66
N ALA A 70 -12.98 6.72 7.54
CA ALA A 70 -14.31 6.72 6.93
C ALA A 70 -15.35 6.07 7.86
N LYS A 71 -15.03 4.92 8.46
CA LYS A 71 -15.91 4.24 9.41
C LYS A 71 -16.13 5.05 10.68
N ARG A 72 -15.11 5.73 11.20
CA ARG A 72 -15.24 6.62 12.36
C ARG A 72 -16.19 7.78 12.09
N ARG A 73 -16.14 8.36 10.88
CA ARG A 73 -17.06 9.44 10.49
C ARG A 73 -18.51 8.97 10.42
N GLN A 74 -18.75 7.72 10.01
CA GLN A 74 -20.09 7.13 10.02
C GLN A 74 -20.62 6.96 11.44
N LEU A 75 -19.82 6.41 12.36
CA LEU A 75 -20.21 6.24 13.76
C LEU A 75 -20.53 7.57 14.45
N ILE A 76 -19.71 8.60 14.22
CA ILE A 76 -19.98 9.94 14.76
C ILE A 76 -21.33 10.45 14.25
N LEU A 77 -21.61 10.34 12.94
CA LEU A 77 -22.89 10.78 12.37
C LEU A 77 -24.09 9.97 12.93
N GLU A 78 -23.89 8.71 13.26
CA GLU A 78 -24.90 7.86 13.92
C GLU A 78 -25.11 8.29 15.38
N GLU A 79 -24.06 8.62 16.13
CA GLU A 79 -24.14 9.18 17.49
C GLU A 79 -24.94 10.49 17.53
N TRP A 80 -24.76 11.38 16.55
CA TRP A 80 -25.52 12.64 16.46
C TRP A 80 -26.95 12.46 15.96
N ARG A 81 -27.26 11.36 15.25
CA ARG A 81 -28.64 10.97 14.92
C ARG A 81 -29.35 10.26 16.07
N ALA A 82 -28.58 9.60 16.95
CA ALA A 82 -29.09 8.91 18.11
C ALA A 82 -29.18 9.87 19.31
N GLN A 83 -30.26 10.64 19.39
CA GLN A 83 -30.87 11.12 20.65
C GLN A 83 -32.18 11.88 20.34
N PRO A 84 -33.29 11.68 21.09
CA PRO A 84 -33.31 11.63 22.56
C PRO A 84 -34.28 10.61 23.19
N GLU A 85 -34.69 9.51 22.55
CA GLU A 85 -35.66 8.57 23.17
C GLU A 85 -35.05 7.63 24.23
N LEU A 86 -33.86 7.93 24.74
CA LEU A 86 -33.42 7.39 26.03
C LEU A 86 -34.24 8.04 27.17
N ASP A 87 -35.56 8.04 27.01
CA ASP A 87 -36.55 7.94 28.06
C ASP A 87 -36.19 6.70 28.87
N TRP A 88 -35.45 6.94 29.95
CA TRP A 88 -35.70 6.37 31.26
C TRP A 88 -36.53 5.07 31.23
N THR A 89 -35.92 3.95 30.82
CA THR A 89 -36.52 2.63 30.98
C THR A 89 -35.63 1.79 31.89
N PRO A 90 -35.92 1.73 33.20
CA PRO A 90 -35.28 0.80 34.13
C PRO A 90 -35.64 -0.69 33.87
N ALA A 91 -36.19 -1.02 32.70
CA ALA A 91 -36.77 -2.31 32.34
C ALA A 91 -35.81 -3.31 31.67
N ALA A 92 -34.51 -3.00 31.55
CA ALA A 92 -33.49 -4.04 31.27
C ALA A 92 -33.19 -4.92 32.51
N THR A 93 -34.12 -4.96 33.46
CA THR A 93 -34.16 -5.76 34.69
C THR A 93 -34.54 -7.22 34.49
N HIS A 94 -34.68 -7.74 33.26
CA HIS A 94 -34.98 -9.16 33.05
C HIS A 94 -33.92 -9.89 32.24
N GLY A 95 -32.74 -9.97 32.85
CA GLY A 95 -31.63 -10.81 32.41
C GLY A 95 -31.05 -11.66 33.55
N ARG A 96 -31.88 -12.26 34.42
CA ARG A 96 -31.52 -13.40 35.30
C ARG A 96 -32.67 -13.77 36.25
N MET A 97 -33.22 -14.98 36.14
CA MET A 97 -33.03 -16.08 37.12
C MET A 97 -34.07 -17.20 36.97
N LYS A 98 -33.54 -18.39 36.67
CA LYS A 98 -33.95 -19.75 37.10
C LYS A 98 -35.26 -20.37 36.57
N GLY A 99 -35.10 -21.55 35.94
CA GLY A 99 -36.12 -22.63 35.94
C GLY A 99 -36.41 -23.14 37.36
N PRO A 100 -37.30 -24.12 37.58
CA PRO A 100 -37.60 -25.29 36.74
C PRO A 100 -39.00 -25.34 36.14
#